data_AF-A0A941MWT1-F1
#
_entry.id   AF-A0A941MWT1-F1
#
_cell.length_a   1.000
_cell.length_b   1.000
_cell.length_c   1.000
_cell.angle_alpha   90.00
_cell.angle_beta   90.00
_cell.angle_gamma   90.00
#
_symmetry.space_group_name_H-M   'P 1'
#
loop_
_entity.id
_entity.type
_entity.pdbx_description
1 polymer ?
#
loop_
_entity_poly.entity_id
_entity_poly.type
_entity_poly.pdbx_seq_one_letter_code
_entity_poly.pdbx_strand_id
1 'polypeptide(L)'
;MRLILVVAAFLSICLVAGCDQSPKRGAISSRAPAPPGVDIEKLIDQLPDTSEPGFGYSVYFSGSEFLPFDEPGQISTGVLGGMKATRSKTLREIVRHGAAAVPVLLKRIGDKRPTKIPAMTGMMWIDFSDEYDFNRRTRPNAPAGVNRDDFASENEHPDRHVITVGDLCFVALGQIVNRNFSATRYQPSGGLLVSSPTYSDQLRKVILEDWSSLSPESHQQLLVEDFVHPDHEDRRIGAYLRLALYYPGAVDDLVVSELAKPTFDVFVIEKFCRDTLYKIADPALRAMAYEDFLRQHGSAFAGGIRKQLFDDFDFDDRFETRPYDLLVQLFQLPASITSRDRPPSENQSRTEQARFIASLIHEDSHKIGEAVRAIFLENSDDPSLAPACLRCLANRGYEDLLLDQLSRIDPAEREAKPLVTGKLESIATSRATAVRTKVDDIMTHCANEDYFMATLPGEIEQGRTVFEAAVKLLSTLHDDTDDGQYLLRMIGERFPNEARAVYKTFLSTGSAKRAETMCRVLWYGHPLAREILAPLLDDRRELSGFAIPMRVCDRAAQAISHTSKDIRFDSDWSREQKDLQIERLKKYCQAGVNRE
;
A
#
# COMPACT_ATOMS: atom_id res chain seq x y z
N MET A 1 21.81 3.48 -20.76
CA MET A 1 20.43 3.68 -20.28
C MET A 1 20.52 4.33 -18.90
N ARG A 2 20.24 5.64 -18.79
CA ARG A 2 20.21 6.34 -17.50
C ARG A 2 18.81 6.17 -16.92
N LEU A 3 18.65 5.26 -15.96
CA LEU A 3 17.42 5.10 -15.20
C LEU A 3 17.37 6.26 -14.19
N ILE A 4 16.52 7.26 -14.44
CA ILE A 4 16.27 8.33 -13.48
C ILE A 4 15.43 7.72 -12.35
N LEU A 5 16.09 7.49 -11.21
CA LEU A 5 15.43 7.15 -9.95
C LEU A 5 14.72 8.41 -9.46
N VAL A 6 13.46 8.59 -9.84
CA VAL A 6 12.56 9.56 -9.19
C VAL A 6 12.21 8.97 -7.84
N VAL A 7 12.72 9.57 -6.76
CA VAL A 7 12.29 9.29 -5.39
C VAL A 7 10.82 9.68 -5.31
N ALA A 8 9.95 8.70 -5.46
CA ALA A 8 8.52 8.89 -5.38
C ALA A 8 8.12 8.95 -3.90
N ALA A 9 7.94 10.17 -3.40
CA ALA A 9 7.08 10.41 -2.25
C ALA A 9 5.64 10.10 -2.68
N PHE A 10 5.29 8.82 -2.75
CA PHE A 10 3.92 8.37 -2.94
C PHE A 10 3.13 8.68 -1.67
N LEU A 11 2.36 9.76 -1.68
CA LEU A 11 1.02 9.67 -1.09
C LEU A 11 0.34 8.48 -1.78
N SER A 12 -0.18 7.56 -0.99
CA SER A 12 -0.90 6.38 -1.46
C SER A 12 -2.17 6.83 -2.20
N ILE A 13 -2.04 7.16 -3.48
CA ILE A 13 -3.17 7.40 -4.37
C ILE A 13 -3.72 6.01 -4.71
N CYS A 14 -4.70 5.56 -3.94
CA CYS A 14 -5.53 4.42 -4.30
C CYS A 14 -6.27 4.75 -5.61
N LEU A 15 -5.72 4.33 -6.74
CA LEU A 15 -6.42 4.29 -8.03
C LEU A 15 -7.53 3.23 -7.97
N VAL A 16 -8.70 3.60 -7.45
CA VAL A 16 -9.90 2.77 -7.49
C VAL A 16 -10.61 2.98 -8.83
N ALA A 17 -10.11 2.34 -9.90
CA ALA A 17 -10.88 2.26 -11.16
C ALA A 17 -12.16 1.42 -10.94
N GLY A 18 -13.31 1.93 -11.38
CA GLY A 18 -14.64 1.40 -11.08
C GLY A 18 -14.83 -0.08 -11.40
N CYS A 19 -15.12 -0.85 -10.35
CA CYS A 19 -15.87 -2.09 -10.43
C CYS A 19 -16.89 -2.01 -9.29
N ASP A 20 -18.17 -2.10 -9.65
CA ASP A 20 -19.35 -1.83 -8.82
C ASP A 20 -19.60 -2.94 -7.78
N GLN A 21 -18.62 -3.13 -6.90
CA GLN A 21 -18.72 -3.93 -5.70
C GLN A 21 -17.88 -3.24 -4.63
N SER A 22 -18.35 -2.12 -4.09
CA SER A 22 -17.94 -1.76 -2.72
C SER A 22 -18.63 -2.78 -1.82
N PRO A 23 -17.95 -3.82 -1.29
CA PRO A 23 -18.56 -4.64 -0.26
C PRO A 23 -18.97 -3.67 0.84
N LYS A 24 -20.25 -3.70 1.24
CA LYS A 24 -20.69 -3.09 2.50
C LYS A 24 -19.64 -3.50 3.52
N ARG A 25 -18.84 -2.56 4.03
CA ARG A 25 -17.87 -2.82 5.10
C ARG A 25 -18.70 -3.31 6.27
N GLY A 26 -18.91 -4.62 6.34
CA GLY A 26 -19.56 -5.28 7.47
C GLY A 26 -18.77 -4.93 8.72
N ALA A 27 -19.45 -4.92 9.86
CA ALA A 27 -18.82 -4.73 11.17
C ALA A 27 -17.49 -5.47 11.18
N ILE A 28 -16.41 -4.73 11.46
CA ILE A 28 -15.02 -5.22 11.41
C ILE A 28 -15.00 -6.64 11.95
N SER A 29 -14.58 -7.55 11.07
CA SER A 29 -14.59 -8.99 11.26
C SER A 29 -14.20 -9.33 12.70
N SER A 30 -14.98 -10.19 13.36
CA SER A 30 -14.76 -10.55 14.76
C SER A 30 -13.27 -10.87 14.97
N ARG A 31 -12.62 -10.07 15.83
CA ARG A 31 -11.21 -10.19 16.25
C ARG A 31 -10.87 -11.57 16.83
N ALA A 32 -11.89 -12.35 17.15
CA ALA A 32 -11.72 -13.69 17.68
C ALA A 32 -11.02 -14.59 16.65
N PRO A 33 -10.09 -15.46 17.08
CA PRO A 33 -9.69 -16.61 16.28
C PRO A 33 -10.93 -17.39 15.83
N ALA A 34 -10.81 -18.12 14.71
CA ALA A 34 -11.93 -18.89 14.21
C ALA A 34 -12.47 -19.86 15.29
N PRO A 35 -13.80 -20.02 15.40
CA PRO A 35 -14.38 -20.87 16.43
C PRO A 35 -13.91 -22.32 16.26
N PRO A 36 -13.69 -23.06 17.37
CA PRO A 36 -13.35 -24.46 17.31
C PRO A 36 -14.47 -25.26 16.61
N GLY A 37 -14.10 -26.26 15.82
CA GLY A 37 -15.06 -27.18 15.18
C GLY A 37 -15.43 -26.85 13.73
N VAL A 38 -14.92 -25.76 13.14
CA VAL A 38 -14.95 -25.60 11.68
C VAL A 38 -14.04 -26.64 11.05
N ASP A 39 -14.55 -27.31 10.02
CA ASP A 39 -13.85 -28.36 9.30
C ASP A 39 -12.93 -27.74 8.24
N ILE A 40 -11.64 -27.64 8.57
CA ILE A 40 -10.61 -27.03 7.71
C ILE A 40 -10.47 -27.79 6.38
N GLU A 41 -10.68 -29.11 6.36
CA GLU A 41 -10.68 -29.90 5.11
C GLU A 41 -11.80 -29.43 4.17
N LYS A 42 -12.99 -29.16 4.70
CA LYS A 42 -14.10 -28.61 3.90
C LYS A 42 -13.81 -27.23 3.35
N LEU A 43 -13.09 -26.38 4.08
CA LEU A 43 -12.65 -25.09 3.56
C LEU A 43 -11.65 -25.27 2.43
N ILE A 44 -10.68 -26.18 2.57
CA ILE A 44 -9.71 -26.50 1.49
C ILE A 44 -10.43 -27.06 0.26
N ASP A 45 -11.45 -27.90 0.45
CA ASP A 45 -12.24 -28.45 -0.66
C ASP A 45 -13.05 -27.40 -1.45
N GLN A 46 -13.17 -26.18 -0.94
CA GLN A 46 -13.75 -25.03 -1.66
C GLN A 46 -12.70 -24.24 -2.47
N LEU A 47 -11.39 -24.45 -2.24
CA LEU A 47 -10.35 -23.72 -2.97
C LEU A 47 -10.37 -23.90 -4.49
N PRO A 48 -10.79 -25.05 -5.07
CA PRO A 48 -10.98 -25.18 -6.52
C PRO A 48 -11.93 -24.14 -7.12
N ASP A 49 -12.86 -23.58 -6.34
CA ASP A 49 -13.80 -22.56 -6.80
C ASP A 49 -13.22 -21.15 -6.85
N THR A 50 -11.97 -20.94 -6.43
CA THR A 50 -11.30 -19.64 -6.49
C THR A 50 -11.09 -19.22 -7.95
N SER A 51 -11.65 -18.07 -8.34
CA SER A 51 -11.56 -17.54 -9.71
C SER A 51 -10.83 -16.21 -9.82
N GLU A 52 -10.57 -15.52 -8.70
CA GLU A 52 -9.98 -14.19 -8.67
C GLU A 52 -8.55 -14.21 -8.13
N PRO A 53 -7.64 -13.38 -8.67
CA PRO A 53 -6.27 -13.30 -8.18
C PRO A 53 -6.18 -12.56 -6.84
N GLY A 54 -5.25 -12.99 -5.99
CA GLY A 54 -4.92 -12.34 -4.72
C GLY A 54 -3.41 -12.26 -4.51
N PHE A 55 -2.99 -11.74 -3.35
CA PHE A 55 -1.56 -11.63 -3.06
C PHE A 55 -0.94 -13.03 -2.87
N GLY A 56 0.19 -13.25 -3.54
CA GLY A 56 0.89 -14.54 -3.57
C GLY A 56 0.41 -15.51 -4.66
N TYR A 57 -0.58 -15.17 -5.48
CA TYR A 57 -1.06 -16.02 -6.58
C TYR A 57 -1.62 -15.18 -7.74
N SER A 58 -0.89 -14.12 -8.11
CA SER A 58 -1.25 -13.19 -9.19
C SER A 58 -0.10 -13.03 -10.21
N VAL A 59 -0.47 -12.76 -11.47
CA VAL A 59 0.45 -12.32 -12.54
C VAL A 59 0.57 -10.81 -12.67
N TYR A 60 -0.37 -10.06 -12.09
CA TYR A 60 -0.50 -8.63 -12.33
C TYR A 60 0.15 -7.78 -11.24
N PHE A 61 0.43 -8.35 -10.07
CA PHE A 61 0.97 -7.62 -8.94
C PHE A 61 1.70 -8.54 -7.96
N SER A 62 2.57 -7.93 -7.17
CA SER A 62 3.20 -8.52 -5.99
C SER A 62 2.96 -7.61 -4.79
N GLY A 63 3.06 -8.18 -3.60
CA GLY A 63 2.81 -7.46 -2.37
C GLY A 63 2.60 -8.39 -1.18
N SER A 64 2.11 -7.82 -0.09
CA SER A 64 1.86 -8.55 1.15
C SER A 64 0.44 -8.28 1.63
N GLU A 65 -0.17 -9.29 2.24
CA GLU A 65 -1.41 -9.13 2.99
C GLU A 65 -1.47 -10.12 4.15
N PHE A 66 -2.25 -9.78 5.17
CA PHE A 66 -2.68 -10.73 6.18
C PHE A 66 -4.21 -10.80 6.13
N LEU A 67 -4.72 -11.85 5.47
CA LEU A 67 -6.14 -11.98 5.12
C LEU A 67 -7.12 -11.82 6.29
N PRO A 68 -6.81 -12.24 7.54
CA PRO A 68 -7.72 -12.11 8.67
C PRO A 68 -8.18 -10.69 8.99
N PHE A 69 -7.35 -9.66 8.74
CA PHE A 69 -7.70 -8.26 8.98
C PHE A 69 -8.18 -7.59 7.71
N ASP A 70 -9.30 -6.87 7.74
CA ASP A 70 -9.95 -6.27 6.56
C ASP A 70 -9.18 -5.14 5.87
N GLU A 71 -7.97 -4.83 6.33
CA GLU A 71 -7.10 -3.85 5.71
C GLU A 71 -6.69 -4.28 4.30
N PRO A 72 -6.59 -3.32 3.36
CA PRO A 72 -6.07 -3.63 2.03
C PRO A 72 -4.63 -4.15 2.16
N GLY A 73 -4.28 -5.16 1.36
CA GLY A 73 -2.89 -5.57 1.22
C GLY A 73 -2.04 -4.46 0.60
N GLN A 74 -0.73 -4.52 0.82
CA GLN A 74 0.22 -3.56 0.30
C GLN A 74 0.77 -4.07 -1.04
N ILE A 75 0.46 -3.36 -2.13
CA ILE A 75 1.06 -3.62 -3.44
C ILE A 75 2.49 -3.09 -3.43
N SER A 76 3.46 -3.95 -3.74
CA SER A 76 4.87 -3.57 -3.93
C SER A 76 5.20 -3.32 -5.39
N THR A 77 4.69 -4.16 -6.29
CA THR A 77 4.85 -4.03 -7.75
C THR A 77 3.56 -4.37 -8.45
N GLY A 78 3.29 -3.76 -9.60
CA GLY A 78 2.07 -4.05 -10.37
C GLY A 78 2.13 -3.62 -11.83
N VAL A 79 1.31 -4.26 -12.64
CA VAL A 79 1.07 -3.93 -14.04
C VAL A 79 0.01 -2.83 -14.12
N LEU A 80 0.32 -1.74 -14.82
CA LEU A 80 -0.64 -0.66 -15.05
C LEU A 80 -1.87 -1.19 -15.82
N GLY A 81 -3.06 -1.00 -15.26
CA GLY A 81 -4.30 -1.52 -15.84
C GLY A 81 -4.53 -3.03 -15.64
N GLY A 82 -3.68 -3.71 -14.85
CA GLY A 82 -3.89 -5.10 -14.46
C GLY A 82 -5.10 -5.29 -13.55
N MET A 83 -5.50 -6.55 -13.35
CA MET A 83 -6.57 -6.88 -12.39
C MET A 83 -6.18 -6.45 -10.98
N LYS A 84 -7.17 -6.00 -10.21
CA LYS A 84 -6.99 -5.70 -8.79
C LYS A 84 -6.93 -6.98 -7.97
N ALA A 85 -6.20 -6.94 -6.86
CA ALA A 85 -6.21 -8.02 -5.89
C ALA A 85 -7.61 -8.18 -5.28
N THR A 86 -8.11 -9.41 -5.28
CA THR A 86 -9.34 -9.80 -4.62
C THR A 86 -9.01 -10.69 -3.43
N ARG A 87 -9.59 -10.35 -2.27
CA ARG A 87 -9.35 -11.09 -1.04
C ARG A 87 -10.22 -12.34 -1.00
N SER A 88 -9.60 -13.52 -1.02
CA SER A 88 -10.32 -14.79 -0.91
C SER A 88 -10.92 -14.97 0.49
N LYS A 89 -12.25 -15.13 0.55
CA LYS A 89 -12.98 -15.43 1.80
C LYS A 89 -12.58 -16.80 2.35
N THR A 90 -12.46 -17.80 1.48
CA THR A 90 -12.09 -19.16 1.88
C THR A 90 -10.67 -19.20 2.46
N LEU A 91 -9.70 -18.56 1.81
CA LEU A 91 -8.34 -18.49 2.36
C LEU A 91 -8.29 -17.70 3.66
N ARG A 92 -9.07 -16.62 3.78
CA ARG A 92 -9.19 -15.88 5.04
C ARG A 92 -9.63 -16.77 6.18
N GLU A 93 -10.69 -17.56 5.99
CA GLU A 93 -11.18 -18.46 7.04
C GLU A 93 -10.15 -19.53 7.40
N ILE A 94 -9.45 -20.10 6.42
CA ILE A 94 -8.35 -21.06 6.68
C ILE A 94 -7.25 -20.41 7.51
N VAL A 95 -6.79 -19.22 7.13
CA VAL A 95 -5.71 -18.51 7.84
C VAL A 95 -6.14 -18.15 9.27
N ARG A 96 -7.40 -17.75 9.51
CA ARG A 96 -7.93 -17.45 10.86
C ARG A 96 -7.80 -18.59 11.88
N HIS A 97 -7.60 -19.84 11.44
CA HIS A 97 -7.34 -20.98 12.32
C HIS A 97 -5.88 -21.10 12.80
N GLY A 98 -4.94 -20.31 12.25
CA GLY A 98 -3.55 -20.28 12.72
C GLY A 98 -2.86 -21.65 12.68
N ALA A 99 -2.10 -21.97 13.73
CA ALA A 99 -1.36 -23.23 13.85
C ALA A 99 -2.23 -24.49 13.66
N ALA A 100 -3.52 -24.44 14.03
CA ALA A 100 -4.43 -25.58 13.90
C ALA A 100 -4.71 -25.97 12.43
N ALA A 101 -4.55 -25.06 11.48
CA ALA A 101 -4.72 -25.35 10.05
C ALA A 101 -3.51 -26.04 9.43
N VAL A 102 -2.31 -25.89 10.02
CA VAL A 102 -1.04 -26.29 9.41
C VAL A 102 -0.99 -27.79 9.07
N PRO A 103 -1.39 -28.73 9.95
CA PRO A 103 -1.36 -30.16 9.60
C PRO A 103 -2.23 -30.51 8.38
N VAL A 104 -3.39 -29.85 8.25
CA VAL A 104 -4.32 -30.08 7.14
C VAL A 104 -3.78 -29.47 5.85
N LEU A 105 -3.19 -28.27 5.93
CA LEU A 105 -2.52 -27.62 4.79
C LEU A 105 -1.36 -28.46 4.26
N LEU A 106 -0.51 -28.99 5.15
CA LEU A 106 0.63 -29.82 4.77
C LEU A 106 0.20 -31.14 4.11
N LYS A 107 -0.91 -31.74 4.57
CA LYS A 107 -1.51 -32.92 3.91
C LYS A 107 -1.97 -32.61 2.48
N ARG A 108 -2.36 -31.36 2.20
CA ARG A 108 -2.90 -30.89 0.90
C ARG A 108 -1.92 -30.07 0.08
N ILE A 109 -0.68 -29.91 0.52
CA ILE A 109 0.32 -29.05 -0.14
C ILE A 109 0.69 -29.52 -1.55
N GLY A 110 0.53 -30.82 -1.83
CA GLY A 110 0.74 -31.42 -3.15
C GLY A 110 -0.54 -31.61 -3.98
N ASP A 111 -1.66 -31.01 -3.57
CA ASP A 111 -2.97 -31.20 -4.23
C ASP A 111 -3.02 -30.51 -5.60
N LYS A 112 -3.01 -31.32 -6.67
CA LYS A 112 -2.96 -30.88 -8.07
C LYS A 112 -4.31 -30.43 -8.64
N ARG A 113 -5.40 -30.42 -7.86
CA ARG A 113 -6.70 -29.95 -8.35
C ARG A 113 -6.55 -28.48 -8.82
N PRO A 114 -6.95 -28.14 -10.07
CA PRO A 114 -6.86 -26.78 -10.56
C PRO A 114 -7.94 -25.90 -9.90
N THR A 115 -7.63 -24.61 -9.77
CA THR A 115 -8.62 -23.58 -9.42
C THR A 115 -9.35 -23.08 -10.68
N LYS A 116 -10.30 -22.15 -10.53
CA LYS A 116 -10.97 -21.46 -11.65
C LYS A 116 -10.17 -20.26 -12.18
N ILE A 117 -9.02 -19.94 -11.58
CA ILE A 117 -8.12 -18.90 -12.10
C ILE A 117 -7.58 -19.39 -13.45
N PRO A 118 -7.68 -18.59 -14.53
CA PRO A 118 -7.15 -18.95 -15.83
C PRO A 118 -5.65 -19.27 -15.78
N ALA A 119 -5.18 -20.13 -16.69
CA ALA A 119 -3.75 -20.39 -16.84
C ALA A 119 -2.99 -19.07 -17.05
N MET A 120 -1.91 -18.91 -16.30
CA MET A 120 -1.16 -17.69 -16.17
C MET A 120 0.15 -17.78 -16.96
N THR A 121 0.49 -16.69 -17.65
CA THR A 121 1.77 -16.49 -18.34
C THR A 121 2.36 -15.17 -17.89
N GLY A 122 3.68 -15.09 -17.82
CA GLY A 122 4.35 -13.79 -17.76
C GLY A 122 4.17 -13.02 -19.06
N MET A 123 4.32 -11.70 -19.00
CA MET A 123 4.25 -10.82 -20.17
C MET A 123 5.47 -11.01 -21.07
N MET A 124 6.63 -11.24 -20.47
CA MET A 124 7.92 -11.36 -21.15
C MET A 124 8.56 -12.75 -20.96
N TRP A 125 8.40 -13.34 -19.78
CA TRP A 125 9.00 -14.64 -19.42
C TRP A 125 8.30 -15.24 -18.20
N ILE A 126 8.42 -16.55 -18.02
CA ILE A 126 7.97 -17.30 -16.85
C ILE A 126 9.16 -18.10 -16.29
N ASP A 127 9.28 -18.20 -14.98
CA ASP A 127 10.37 -18.90 -14.31
C ASP A 127 9.89 -19.65 -13.06
N PHE A 128 10.47 -20.82 -12.81
CA PHE A 128 10.13 -21.74 -11.73
C PHE A 128 11.27 -21.78 -10.70
N SER A 129 11.45 -20.68 -9.98
CA SER A 129 12.61 -20.44 -9.11
C SER A 129 12.55 -21.12 -7.73
N ASP A 130 11.41 -21.71 -7.39
CA ASP A 130 11.16 -22.31 -6.06
C ASP A 130 11.52 -21.36 -4.92
N GLU A 131 11.01 -20.13 -4.97
CA GLU A 131 11.24 -19.15 -3.93
C GLU A 131 10.70 -19.65 -2.59
N TYR A 132 11.56 -19.55 -1.58
CA TYR A 132 11.28 -19.96 -0.23
C TYR A 132 11.77 -18.87 0.72
N ASP A 133 10.82 -18.11 1.28
CA ASP A 133 11.09 -17.09 2.27
C ASP A 133 11.49 -17.71 3.62
N PHE A 134 12.52 -17.15 4.26
CA PHE A 134 12.98 -17.53 5.59
C PHE A 134 13.60 -16.33 6.29
N ASN A 135 13.55 -16.29 7.62
CA ASN A 135 14.16 -15.22 8.40
C ASN A 135 15.68 -15.41 8.46
N ARG A 136 16.41 -14.55 7.76
CA ARG A 136 17.89 -14.64 7.68
C ARG A 136 18.60 -14.40 9.01
N ARG A 137 17.92 -13.78 9.99
CA ARG A 137 18.47 -13.52 11.33
C ARG A 137 18.47 -14.76 12.22
N THR A 138 17.44 -15.59 12.12
CA THR A 138 17.31 -16.81 12.91
C THR A 138 17.82 -18.03 12.16
N ARG A 139 17.87 -17.96 10.82
CA ARG A 139 18.41 -19.01 9.94
C ARG A 139 19.29 -18.38 8.87
N PRO A 140 20.62 -18.51 8.92
CA PRO A 140 21.52 -17.76 8.02
C PRO A 140 21.45 -18.21 6.55
N ASN A 141 21.05 -19.47 6.29
CA ASN A 141 21.00 -20.04 4.94
C ASN A 141 19.62 -20.58 4.61
N ALA A 142 19.22 -20.43 3.34
CA ALA A 142 18.04 -21.07 2.80
C ALA A 142 18.11 -22.59 2.98
N PRO A 143 16.97 -23.30 3.05
CA PRO A 143 16.97 -24.75 2.87
C PRO A 143 17.65 -25.15 1.56
N ALA A 144 18.30 -26.32 1.55
CA ALA A 144 18.98 -26.80 0.35
C ALA A 144 17.97 -27.13 -0.77
N GLY A 145 18.30 -26.73 -2.00
CA GLY A 145 17.52 -27.08 -3.20
C GLY A 145 16.31 -26.20 -3.52
N VAL A 146 16.10 -25.12 -2.77
CA VAL A 146 15.11 -24.06 -3.07
C VAL A 146 15.84 -22.72 -3.28
N ASN A 147 15.16 -21.68 -3.76
CA ASN A 147 15.75 -20.40 -4.15
C ASN A 147 16.86 -20.56 -5.22
N ARG A 148 16.52 -21.17 -6.36
CA ARG A 148 17.52 -21.48 -7.41
C ARG A 148 17.92 -20.20 -8.15
N ASP A 149 19.22 -20.04 -8.43
CA ASP A 149 19.77 -18.87 -9.14
C ASP A 149 19.78 -19.01 -10.69
N ASP A 150 19.60 -20.23 -11.22
CA ASP A 150 19.80 -20.51 -12.65
C ASP A 150 18.47 -20.60 -13.43
N PHE A 151 18.27 -19.63 -14.31
CA PHE A 151 17.13 -19.49 -15.24
C PHE A 151 17.22 -20.42 -16.46
N ALA A 152 18.40 -20.97 -16.76
CA ALA A 152 18.72 -21.46 -18.11
C ALA A 152 18.81 -22.98 -18.23
N SER A 153 18.81 -23.73 -17.11
CA SER A 153 19.19 -25.15 -17.14
C SER A 153 18.06 -26.12 -17.49
N GLU A 154 16.80 -25.69 -17.49
CA GLU A 154 15.66 -26.60 -17.69
C GLU A 154 14.84 -26.19 -18.92
N ASN A 155 15.18 -26.74 -20.09
CA ASN A 155 14.38 -26.65 -21.33
C ASN A 155 12.97 -27.32 -21.22
N GLU A 156 12.51 -27.63 -20.01
CA GLU A 156 11.34 -28.46 -19.73
C GLU A 156 10.25 -27.74 -18.90
N HIS A 157 10.43 -26.46 -18.56
CA HIS A 157 9.39 -25.70 -17.88
C HIS A 157 8.19 -25.41 -18.79
N PRO A 158 6.94 -25.50 -18.29
CA PRO A 158 5.79 -25.11 -19.06
C PRO A 158 5.77 -23.59 -19.29
N ASP A 159 5.24 -23.17 -20.44
CA ASP A 159 5.07 -21.76 -20.82
C ASP A 159 3.94 -21.06 -20.03
N ARG A 160 3.17 -21.82 -19.26
CA ARG A 160 2.03 -21.36 -18.47
C ARG A 160 1.91 -22.17 -17.17
N HIS A 161 1.40 -21.52 -16.13
CA HIS A 161 1.10 -22.16 -14.84
C HIS A 161 -0.39 -22.05 -14.51
N VAL A 162 -0.99 -23.14 -14.01
CA VAL A 162 -2.37 -23.13 -13.51
C VAL A 162 -2.31 -23.20 -12.00
N ILE A 163 -2.89 -22.22 -11.30
CA ILE A 163 -2.96 -22.23 -9.84
C ILE A 163 -3.75 -23.44 -9.36
N THR A 164 -3.15 -24.21 -8.46
CA THR A 164 -3.71 -25.41 -7.86
C THR A 164 -4.18 -25.19 -6.42
N VAL A 165 -4.88 -26.18 -5.85
CA VAL A 165 -5.20 -26.19 -4.42
C VAL A 165 -3.92 -26.21 -3.56
N GLY A 166 -2.89 -26.96 -3.96
CA GLY A 166 -1.60 -27.00 -3.26
C GLY A 166 -0.89 -25.64 -3.22
N ASP A 167 -0.96 -24.89 -4.31
CA ASP A 167 -0.44 -23.51 -4.39
C ASP A 167 -1.14 -22.58 -3.39
N LEU A 168 -2.47 -22.66 -3.30
CA LEU A 168 -3.23 -21.86 -2.35
C LEU A 168 -2.98 -22.29 -0.90
N CYS A 169 -2.72 -23.59 -0.66
CA CYS A 169 -2.29 -24.07 0.66
C CYS A 169 -0.91 -23.54 1.06
N PHE A 170 0.01 -23.40 0.10
CA PHE A 170 1.34 -22.80 0.32
C PHE A 170 1.25 -21.33 0.71
N VAL A 171 0.41 -20.56 0.01
CA VAL A 171 0.15 -19.15 0.34
C VAL A 171 -0.49 -19.02 1.73
N ALA A 172 -1.50 -19.84 2.04
CA ALA A 172 -2.15 -19.85 3.36
C ALA A 172 -1.15 -20.18 4.48
N LEU A 173 -0.28 -21.17 4.26
CA LEU A 173 0.77 -21.54 5.20
C LEU A 173 1.70 -20.35 5.49
N GLY A 174 2.19 -19.65 4.47
CA GLY A 174 3.04 -18.47 4.64
C GLY A 174 2.35 -17.36 5.43
N GLN A 175 1.05 -17.14 5.19
CA GLN A 175 0.25 -16.22 6.00
C GLN A 175 0.13 -16.65 7.47
N ILE A 176 0.17 -17.94 7.80
CA ILE A 176 0.15 -18.40 9.19
C ILE A 176 1.54 -18.26 9.85
N VAL A 177 2.59 -18.68 9.16
CA VAL A 177 3.96 -18.77 9.72
C VAL A 177 4.84 -17.54 9.48
N ASN A 178 4.24 -16.43 9.05
CA ASN A 178 4.94 -15.18 8.77
C ASN A 178 6.04 -15.30 7.72
N ARG A 179 5.73 -16.01 6.62
CA ARG A 179 6.60 -16.16 5.47
C ARG A 179 5.91 -15.64 4.21
N ASN A 180 6.67 -14.98 3.34
CA ASN A 180 6.18 -14.46 2.04
C ASN A 180 6.05 -15.57 0.98
N PHE A 181 5.41 -16.69 1.33
CA PHE A 181 5.15 -17.79 0.40
C PHE A 181 4.15 -17.36 -0.66
N SER A 182 4.66 -17.22 -1.89
CA SER A 182 3.90 -16.82 -3.06
C SER A 182 3.97 -17.94 -4.09
N ALA A 183 2.84 -18.57 -4.41
CA ALA A 183 2.78 -19.53 -5.49
C ALA A 183 3.12 -18.90 -6.84
N THR A 184 2.68 -17.66 -7.06
CA THR A 184 3.16 -16.83 -8.17
C THR A 184 3.27 -15.37 -7.77
N ARG A 185 4.21 -14.64 -8.38
CA ARG A 185 4.32 -13.19 -8.20
C ARG A 185 4.84 -12.47 -9.45
N TYR A 186 4.39 -11.24 -9.64
CA TYR A 186 4.84 -10.37 -10.73
C TYR A 186 6.24 -9.79 -10.48
N GLN A 187 7.10 -9.84 -11.49
CA GLN A 187 8.37 -9.11 -11.50
C GLN A 187 8.30 -7.92 -12.49
N PRO A 188 8.74 -6.70 -12.09
CA PRO A 188 8.68 -5.49 -12.93
C PRO A 188 9.30 -5.59 -14.34
N SER A 189 10.15 -6.59 -14.60
CA SER A 189 10.68 -6.90 -15.94
C SER A 189 9.67 -7.60 -16.86
N GLY A 190 8.38 -7.64 -16.49
CA GLY A 190 7.32 -8.36 -17.21
C GLY A 190 7.31 -9.86 -16.93
N GLY A 191 8.07 -10.32 -15.94
CA GLY A 191 8.22 -11.72 -15.58
C GLY A 191 7.14 -12.25 -14.65
N LEU A 192 6.92 -13.55 -14.72
CA LEU A 192 6.16 -14.30 -13.73
C LEU A 192 7.09 -15.30 -13.03
N LEU A 193 7.26 -15.14 -11.72
CA LEU A 193 7.94 -16.12 -10.89
C LEU A 193 6.91 -17.11 -10.34
N VAL A 194 7.22 -18.40 -10.40
CA VAL A 194 6.37 -19.51 -9.95
C VAL A 194 7.11 -20.30 -8.88
N SER A 195 6.49 -20.49 -7.72
CA SER A 195 6.98 -21.31 -6.61
C SER A 195 5.87 -22.27 -6.19
N SER A 196 5.67 -23.31 -7.00
CA SER A 196 4.54 -24.24 -6.84
C SER A 196 4.98 -25.56 -6.22
N PRO A 197 4.50 -25.94 -5.02
CA PRO A 197 4.79 -27.25 -4.43
C PRO A 197 4.12 -28.42 -5.18
N THR A 198 3.21 -28.13 -6.11
CA THR A 198 2.60 -29.15 -6.97
C THR A 198 3.44 -29.45 -8.22
N TYR A 199 4.28 -28.49 -8.60
CA TYR A 199 5.27 -28.60 -9.66
C TYR A 199 6.62 -29.11 -9.11
N SER A 200 7.15 -28.45 -8.08
CA SER A 200 8.45 -28.77 -7.49
C SER A 200 8.35 -29.72 -6.30
N ASP A 201 8.79 -30.96 -6.52
CA ASP A 201 8.90 -31.97 -5.46
C ASP A 201 9.90 -31.56 -4.37
N GLN A 202 10.95 -30.81 -4.73
CA GLN A 202 11.97 -30.33 -3.80
C GLN A 202 11.41 -29.24 -2.89
N LEU A 203 10.70 -28.24 -3.44
CA LEU A 203 10.01 -27.22 -2.64
C LEU A 203 9.01 -27.87 -1.69
N ARG A 204 8.20 -28.82 -2.19
CA ARG A 204 7.25 -29.57 -1.36
C ARG A 204 7.92 -30.30 -0.21
N LYS A 205 9.04 -30.98 -0.48
CA LYS A 205 9.81 -31.70 0.54
C LYS A 205 10.30 -30.76 1.64
N VAL A 206 10.91 -29.64 1.26
CA VAL A 206 11.41 -28.63 2.20
C VAL A 206 10.29 -28.08 3.09
N ILE A 207 9.12 -27.79 2.52
CA ILE A 207 7.95 -27.32 3.28
C ILE A 207 7.51 -28.38 4.30
N LEU A 208 7.44 -29.66 3.91
CA LEU A 208 7.05 -30.72 4.82
C LEU A 208 8.06 -30.92 5.96
N GLU A 209 9.35 -30.81 5.66
CA GLU A 209 10.43 -30.93 6.65
C GLU A 209 10.41 -29.78 7.67
N ASP A 210 10.29 -28.53 7.21
CA ASP A 210 10.34 -27.34 8.08
C ASP A 210 9.09 -27.22 8.99
N TRP A 211 7.92 -27.65 8.52
CA TRP A 211 6.64 -27.28 9.17
C TRP A 211 5.84 -28.45 9.77
N SER A 212 6.20 -29.71 9.51
CA SER A 212 5.43 -30.87 10.00
C SER A 212 5.38 -31.02 11.52
N SER A 213 6.33 -30.44 12.24
CA SER A 213 6.45 -30.49 13.71
C SER A 213 5.92 -29.22 14.41
N LEU A 214 5.31 -28.28 13.67
CA LEU A 214 4.84 -27.02 14.22
C LEU A 214 3.70 -27.24 15.22
N SER A 215 3.92 -26.87 16.48
CA SER A 215 2.91 -26.82 17.53
C SER A 215 2.46 -25.37 17.76
N PRO A 216 1.35 -25.11 18.47
CA PRO A 216 0.98 -23.75 18.86
C PRO A 216 2.10 -23.02 19.63
N GLU A 217 2.79 -23.72 20.54
CA GLU A 217 3.88 -23.14 21.34
C GLU A 217 5.09 -22.79 20.47
N SER A 218 5.51 -23.69 19.58
CA SER A 218 6.64 -23.39 18.68
C SER A 218 6.27 -22.35 17.62
N HIS A 219 4.99 -22.29 17.20
CA HIS A 219 4.49 -21.22 16.34
C HIS A 219 4.53 -19.86 17.03
N GLN A 220 4.05 -19.76 18.28
CA GLN A 220 4.15 -18.53 19.06
C GLN A 220 5.61 -18.09 19.20
N GLN A 221 6.51 -18.99 19.60
CA GLN A 221 7.93 -18.69 19.76
C GLN A 221 8.57 -18.20 18.45
N LEU A 222 8.26 -18.84 17.32
CA LEU A 222 8.73 -18.42 16.00
C LEU A 222 8.28 -17.00 15.65
N LEU A 223 7.02 -16.65 15.95
CA LEU A 223 6.52 -15.29 15.72
C LEU A 223 7.18 -14.26 16.64
N VAL A 224 7.47 -14.63 17.90
CA VAL A 224 8.25 -13.77 18.82
C VAL A 224 9.66 -13.54 18.27
N GLU A 225 10.32 -14.57 17.77
CA GLU A 225 11.65 -14.45 17.16
C GLU A 225 11.63 -13.58 15.90
N ASP A 226 10.63 -13.72 15.04
CA ASP A 226 10.46 -12.85 13.88
C ASP A 226 10.20 -11.38 14.27
N PHE A 227 9.52 -11.15 15.40
CA PHE A 227 9.29 -9.81 15.91
C PHE A 227 10.55 -9.18 16.49
N VAL A 228 11.31 -9.94 17.29
CA VAL A 228 12.51 -9.46 18.01
C VAL A 228 13.73 -9.40 17.09
N HIS A 229 13.85 -10.34 16.16
CA HIS A 229 14.96 -10.49 15.22
C HIS A 229 14.48 -10.49 13.76
N PRO A 230 13.82 -9.42 13.28
CA PRO A 230 13.43 -9.31 11.89
C PRO A 230 14.65 -9.10 10.99
N ASP A 231 14.68 -9.76 9.84
CA ASP A 231 15.59 -9.44 8.74
C ASP A 231 15.14 -8.19 7.96
N HIS A 232 13.84 -7.88 7.97
CA HIS A 232 13.26 -6.64 7.44
C HIS A 232 12.00 -6.21 8.22
N GLU A 233 11.65 -4.93 8.11
CA GLU A 233 10.53 -4.32 8.85
C GLU A 233 9.19 -5.04 8.65
N ASP A 234 8.85 -5.39 7.40
CA ASP A 234 7.56 -6.05 7.12
C ASP A 234 7.43 -7.40 7.84
N ARG A 235 8.54 -8.10 8.15
CA ARG A 235 8.51 -9.34 8.94
C ARG A 235 8.11 -9.07 10.38
N ARG A 236 8.59 -7.98 10.98
CA ARG A 236 8.20 -7.56 12.34
C ARG A 236 6.73 -7.16 12.40
N ILE A 237 6.26 -6.35 11.45
CA ILE A 237 4.84 -5.97 11.34
C ILE A 237 3.99 -7.23 11.14
N GLY A 238 4.38 -8.10 10.21
CA GLY A 238 3.70 -9.37 9.96
C GLY A 238 3.65 -10.28 11.19
N ALA A 239 4.74 -10.37 11.95
CA ALA A 239 4.80 -11.13 13.20
C ALA A 239 3.81 -10.57 14.24
N TYR A 240 3.82 -9.24 14.42
CA TYR A 240 2.87 -8.56 15.30
C TYR A 240 1.42 -8.86 14.93
N LEU A 241 1.04 -8.74 13.65
CA LEU A 241 -0.35 -8.99 13.21
C LEU A 241 -0.82 -10.41 13.57
N ARG A 242 0.08 -11.40 13.46
CA ARG A 242 -0.20 -12.80 13.79
C ARG A 242 -0.22 -13.04 15.30
N LEU A 243 0.70 -12.44 16.05
CA LEU A 243 0.68 -12.49 17.52
C LEU A 243 -0.61 -11.86 18.07
N ALA A 244 -1.02 -10.70 17.55
CA ALA A 244 -2.25 -10.02 17.95
C ALA A 244 -3.51 -10.87 17.68
N LEU A 245 -3.52 -11.65 16.59
CA LEU A 245 -4.64 -12.52 16.27
C LEU A 245 -4.64 -13.85 17.06
N TYR A 246 -3.51 -14.56 17.09
CA TYR A 246 -3.44 -15.93 17.62
C TYR A 246 -3.02 -15.99 19.10
N TYR A 247 -2.17 -15.07 19.54
CA TYR A 247 -1.51 -15.09 20.86
C TYR A 247 -1.52 -13.70 21.52
N PRO A 248 -2.67 -13.04 21.68
CA PRO A 248 -2.74 -11.64 22.11
C PRO A 248 -2.04 -11.37 23.45
N GLY A 249 -1.99 -12.36 24.35
CA GLY A 249 -1.30 -12.25 25.63
C GLY A 249 0.23 -12.08 25.55
N ALA A 250 0.85 -12.30 24.38
CA ALA A 250 2.28 -12.11 24.17
C ALA A 250 2.66 -10.71 23.64
N VAL A 251 1.68 -9.89 23.24
CA VAL A 251 1.91 -8.69 22.42
C VAL A 251 2.40 -7.51 23.25
N ASP A 252 1.80 -7.26 24.41
CA ASP A 252 1.99 -6.04 25.20
C ASP A 252 3.46 -5.70 25.47
N ASP A 253 4.21 -6.64 26.05
CA ASP A 253 5.60 -6.40 26.43
C ASP A 253 6.51 -6.25 25.21
N LEU A 254 6.25 -7.02 24.16
CA LEU A 254 7.02 -6.95 22.90
C LEU A 254 6.84 -5.60 22.22
N VAL A 255 5.59 -5.15 22.06
CA VAL A 255 5.28 -3.88 21.41
C VAL A 255 5.80 -2.70 22.23
N VAL A 256 5.60 -2.69 23.55
CA VAL A 256 6.12 -1.61 24.40
C VAL A 256 7.63 -1.54 24.38
N SER A 257 8.32 -2.69 24.43
CA SER A 257 9.78 -2.72 24.27
C SER A 257 10.24 -2.20 22.90
N GLU A 258 9.48 -2.49 21.84
CA GLU A 258 9.78 -2.03 20.49
C GLU A 258 9.55 -0.52 20.32
N LEU A 259 8.47 0.01 20.91
CA LEU A 259 8.15 1.43 20.91
C LEU A 259 9.14 2.27 21.73
N ALA A 260 9.77 1.66 22.74
CA ALA A 260 10.80 2.30 23.56
C ALA A 260 12.17 2.41 22.89
N LYS A 261 12.37 1.79 21.71
CA LYS A 261 13.65 1.88 21.00
C LYS A 261 13.93 3.34 20.59
N PRO A 262 15.17 3.83 20.74
CA PRO A 262 15.53 5.17 20.29
C PRO A 262 15.29 5.34 18.79
N THR A 263 14.84 6.54 18.41
CA THR A 263 14.58 6.86 17.00
C THR A 263 15.51 7.90 16.41
N PHE A 264 15.61 7.90 15.10
CA PHE A 264 16.36 8.89 14.31
C PHE A 264 15.58 9.32 13.07
N ASP A 265 15.97 10.48 12.51
CA ASP A 265 15.41 10.98 11.25
C ASP A 265 16.26 10.50 10.07
N VAL A 266 15.66 9.71 9.18
CA VAL A 266 16.34 9.12 8.02
C VAL A 266 16.83 10.17 7.03
N PHE A 267 16.12 11.28 6.85
CA PHE A 267 16.49 12.33 5.89
C PHE A 267 17.68 13.15 6.40
N VAL A 268 17.75 13.37 7.70
CA VAL A 268 18.91 14.01 8.35
C VAL A 268 20.16 13.14 8.16
N ILE A 269 20.03 11.83 8.34
CA ILE A 269 21.13 10.87 8.13
C ILE A 269 21.56 10.78 6.67
N GLU A 270 20.61 10.61 5.75
CA GLU A 270 20.90 10.53 4.32
C GLU A 270 21.67 11.77 3.86
N LYS A 271 21.18 12.96 4.25
CA LYS A 271 21.84 14.23 3.96
C LYS A 271 23.24 14.28 4.57
N PHE A 272 23.41 13.89 5.82
CA PHE A 272 24.73 13.88 6.47
C PHE A 272 25.72 12.94 5.77
N CYS A 273 25.31 11.71 5.45
CA CYS A 273 26.14 10.76 4.73
C CYS A 273 26.57 11.31 3.37
N ARG A 274 25.61 11.75 2.55
CA ARG A 274 25.83 12.16 1.16
C ARG A 274 26.52 13.51 1.03
N ASP A 275 26.13 14.48 1.86
CA ASP A 275 26.64 15.84 1.76
C ASP A 275 27.88 16.11 2.60
N THR A 276 28.17 15.26 3.59
CA THR A 276 29.31 15.45 4.48
C THR A 276 30.25 14.24 4.44
N LEU A 277 29.84 13.07 4.94
CA LEU A 277 30.77 11.94 5.13
C LEU A 277 31.45 11.49 3.84
N TYR A 278 30.69 11.38 2.73
CA TYR A 278 31.21 10.92 1.44
C TYR A 278 32.17 11.92 0.78
N LYS A 279 32.07 13.21 1.13
CA LYS A 279 32.87 14.29 0.52
C LYS A 279 34.17 14.56 1.28
N ILE A 280 34.26 14.18 2.56
CA ILE A 280 35.48 14.37 3.36
C ILE A 280 36.47 13.25 3.02
N ALA A 281 37.59 13.60 2.38
CA ALA A 281 38.64 12.65 2.02
C ALA A 281 39.50 12.20 3.22
N ASP A 282 39.79 13.12 4.14
CA ASP A 282 40.65 12.87 5.30
C ASP A 282 39.92 12.04 6.38
N PRO A 283 40.44 10.86 6.76
CA PRO A 283 39.81 10.00 7.77
C PRO A 283 39.61 10.67 9.14
N ALA A 284 40.55 11.50 9.59
CA ALA A 284 40.47 12.15 10.90
C ALA A 284 39.42 13.26 10.91
N LEU A 285 39.39 14.10 9.88
CA LEU A 285 38.33 15.12 9.73
C LEU A 285 36.95 14.47 9.63
N ARG A 286 36.87 13.31 9.00
CA ARG A 286 35.62 12.56 8.87
C ARG A 286 35.14 12.01 10.21
N ALA A 287 36.05 11.43 10.99
CA ALA A 287 35.74 10.96 12.34
C ALA A 287 35.28 12.12 13.24
N MET A 288 35.93 13.29 13.15
CA MET A 288 35.48 14.49 13.86
C MET A 288 34.08 14.92 13.46
N ALA A 289 33.78 14.98 12.15
CA ALA A 289 32.45 15.34 11.66
C ALA A 289 31.36 14.36 12.14
N TYR A 290 31.69 13.06 12.20
CA TYR A 290 30.81 12.02 12.75
C TYR A 290 30.53 12.25 14.25
N GLU A 291 31.57 12.45 15.07
CA GLU A 291 31.41 12.70 16.51
C GLU A 291 30.64 13.99 16.81
N ASP A 292 30.90 15.06 16.05
CA ASP A 292 30.18 16.33 16.17
C ASP A 292 28.69 16.16 15.82
N PHE A 293 28.39 15.38 14.77
CA PHE A 293 27.02 15.06 14.39
C PHE A 293 26.30 14.26 15.49
N LEU A 294 26.95 13.24 16.08
CA LEU A 294 26.36 12.49 17.19
C LEU A 294 26.16 13.34 18.44
N ARG A 295 27.05 14.30 18.72
CA ARG A 295 26.88 15.24 19.84
C ARG A 295 25.66 16.15 19.64
N GLN A 296 25.38 16.54 18.40
CA GLN A 296 24.25 17.39 18.05
C GLN A 296 22.91 16.64 18.03
N HIS A 297 22.89 15.40 17.52
CA HIS A 297 21.66 14.66 17.22
C HIS A 297 21.38 13.49 18.17
N GLY A 298 22.35 13.09 18.99
CA GLY A 298 22.25 11.98 19.94
C GLY A 298 22.79 10.66 19.37
N SER A 299 23.07 9.72 20.28
CA SER A 299 23.70 8.43 19.96
C SER A 299 22.83 7.51 19.09
N ALA A 300 21.50 7.67 19.10
CA ALA A 300 20.59 6.90 18.25
C ALA A 300 20.91 7.01 16.75
N PHE A 301 21.43 8.17 16.33
CA PHE A 301 21.80 8.45 14.95
C PHE A 301 23.00 7.60 14.47
N ALA A 302 23.86 7.11 15.37
CA ALA A 302 24.95 6.21 15.00
C ALA A 302 24.43 4.93 14.33
N GLY A 303 23.39 4.32 14.90
CA GLY A 303 22.74 3.14 14.34
C GLY A 303 22.09 3.41 12.98
N GLY A 304 21.48 4.59 12.81
CA GLY A 304 20.90 4.99 11.54
C GLY A 304 21.94 5.27 10.46
N ILE A 305 23.07 5.90 10.79
CA ILE A 305 24.21 6.08 9.87
C ILE A 305 24.71 4.70 9.43
N ARG A 306 24.94 3.78 10.37
CA ARG A 306 25.36 2.41 10.05
C ARG A 306 24.38 1.74 9.07
N LYS A 307 23.07 1.86 9.33
CA LYS A 307 22.03 1.31 8.46
C LYS A 307 22.10 1.92 7.04
N GLN A 308 22.17 3.25 6.93
CA GLN A 308 22.28 3.95 5.65
C GLN A 308 23.51 3.49 4.86
N LEU A 309 24.66 3.32 5.52
CA LEU A 309 25.89 2.85 4.86
C LEU A 309 25.75 1.41 4.32
N PHE A 310 25.06 0.52 5.04
CA PHE A 310 24.76 -0.82 4.51
C PHE A 310 23.77 -0.77 3.35
N ASP A 311 22.75 0.09 3.40
CA ASP A 311 21.80 0.28 2.30
C ASP A 311 22.51 0.82 1.05
N ASP A 312 23.37 1.83 1.19
CA ASP A 312 24.17 2.36 0.07
C ASP A 312 25.22 1.34 -0.42
N PHE A 313 25.73 0.45 0.43
CA PHE A 313 26.63 -0.66 0.05
C PHE A 313 25.92 -1.74 -0.79
N ASP A 314 24.63 -1.99 -0.55
CA ASP A 314 23.84 -3.01 -1.26
C ASP A 314 23.40 -2.57 -2.67
N PHE A 315 23.08 -1.29 -2.85
CA PHE A 315 22.30 -0.83 -4.00
C PHE A 315 23.04 0.08 -4.97
N ASP A 316 24.20 0.61 -4.61
CA ASP A 316 24.69 1.81 -5.28
C ASP A 316 26.16 1.82 -5.70
N ASP A 317 26.39 1.39 -6.94
CA ASP A 317 27.67 1.54 -7.63
C ASP A 317 28.12 3.03 -7.73
N ARG A 318 27.22 4.01 -7.54
CA ARG A 318 27.56 5.45 -7.62
C ARG A 318 28.50 5.92 -6.51
N PHE A 319 28.57 5.19 -5.38
CA PHE A 319 29.40 5.59 -4.25
C PHE A 319 30.74 4.83 -4.16
N GLU A 320 31.07 4.02 -5.17
CA GLU A 320 32.28 3.20 -5.19
C GLU A 320 32.43 2.39 -3.89
N THR A 321 33.62 2.35 -3.28
CA THR A 321 33.87 1.66 -2.01
C THR A 321 33.55 2.52 -0.78
N ARG A 322 33.03 3.74 -0.94
CA ARG A 322 32.90 4.70 0.17
C ARG A 322 32.02 4.21 1.31
N PRO A 323 30.82 3.63 1.08
CA PRO A 323 30.00 3.14 2.18
C PRO A 323 30.71 2.04 2.98
N TYR A 324 31.39 1.12 2.28
CA TYR A 324 32.21 0.06 2.87
C TYR A 324 33.38 0.61 3.71
N ASP A 325 34.15 1.56 3.17
CA ASP A 325 35.29 2.15 3.88
C ASP A 325 34.85 2.79 5.21
N LEU A 326 33.67 3.42 5.21
CA LEU A 326 33.08 4.05 6.39
C LEU A 326 32.57 3.05 7.42
N LEU A 327 32.02 1.93 6.98
CA LEU A 327 31.62 0.84 7.86
C LEU A 327 32.83 0.27 8.61
N VAL A 328 33.96 0.07 7.91
CA VAL A 328 35.22 -0.37 8.53
C VAL A 328 35.78 0.73 9.44
N GLN A 329 35.85 1.96 8.96
CA GLN A 329 36.50 3.07 9.67
C GLN A 329 35.74 3.53 10.92
N LEU A 330 34.44 3.85 10.79
CA LEU A 330 33.66 4.49 11.85
C LEU A 330 33.05 3.46 12.81
N PHE A 331 32.75 2.25 12.33
CA PHE A 331 32.10 1.20 13.12
C PHE A 331 33.02 0.02 13.45
N GLN A 332 34.30 0.11 13.08
CA GLN A 332 35.33 -0.90 13.37
C GLN A 332 34.94 -2.31 12.89
N LEU A 333 34.19 -2.38 11.78
CA LEU A 333 33.79 -3.65 11.19
C LEU A 333 34.97 -4.31 10.45
N PRO A 334 35.04 -5.65 10.36
CA PRO A 334 36.12 -6.34 9.67
C PRO A 334 36.24 -5.94 8.19
N ALA A 335 37.45 -5.95 7.63
CA ALA A 335 37.66 -5.72 6.19
C ALA A 335 37.13 -6.85 5.27
N SER A 336 36.47 -7.85 5.84
CA SER A 336 35.80 -8.92 5.10
C SER A 336 34.28 -8.79 5.13
N ILE A 337 33.73 -7.66 5.61
CA ILE A 337 32.29 -7.49 5.67
C ILE A 337 31.64 -7.55 4.30
N THR A 338 30.50 -8.20 4.27
CA THR A 338 29.54 -8.25 3.18
C THR A 338 28.26 -7.58 3.65
N SER A 339 27.35 -7.28 2.73
CA SER A 339 26.05 -6.73 3.13
C SER A 339 25.21 -7.70 3.96
N ARG A 340 25.50 -9.01 3.87
CA ARG A 340 24.88 -10.04 4.71
C ARG A 340 25.31 -9.94 6.17
N ASP A 341 26.43 -9.28 6.47
CA ASP A 341 26.95 -9.09 7.82
C ASP A 341 26.31 -7.88 8.55
N ARG A 342 25.30 -7.26 7.95
CA ARG A 342 24.53 -6.16 8.55
C ARG A 342 24.03 -6.56 9.94
N PRO A 343 24.43 -5.89 11.04
CA PRO A 343 23.97 -6.24 12.38
C PRO A 343 22.47 -5.94 12.57
N PRO A 344 21.79 -6.54 13.57
CA PRO A 344 20.45 -6.11 13.95
C PRO A 344 20.43 -4.63 14.31
N SER A 345 19.34 -3.95 13.97
CA SER A 345 19.18 -2.54 14.33
C SER A 345 18.61 -2.44 15.74
N GLU A 346 19.37 -1.79 16.63
CA GLU A 346 18.92 -1.45 17.99
C GLU A 346 18.02 -0.20 18.01
N ASN A 347 18.14 0.63 16.97
CA ASN A 347 17.37 1.86 16.78
C ASN A 347 16.38 1.71 15.61
N GLN A 348 15.43 2.62 15.52
CA GLN A 348 14.47 2.67 14.42
C GLN A 348 14.45 4.06 13.79
N SER A 349 14.21 4.16 12.48
CA SER A 349 13.84 5.45 11.91
C SER A 349 12.44 5.86 12.37
N ARG A 350 12.17 7.16 12.46
CA ARG A 350 10.81 7.68 12.75
C ARG A 350 9.76 7.16 11.76
N THR A 351 10.13 7.00 10.48
CA THR A 351 9.25 6.44 9.45
C THR A 351 8.93 4.97 9.68
N GLU A 352 9.91 4.15 10.10
CA GLU A 352 9.67 2.75 10.51
C GLU A 352 8.79 2.68 11.76
N GLN A 353 9.04 3.53 12.75
CA GLN A 353 8.22 3.59 13.97
C GLN A 353 6.78 4.01 13.65
N ALA A 354 6.58 5.00 12.77
CA ALA A 354 5.25 5.43 12.32
C ALA A 354 4.50 4.30 11.60
N ARG A 355 5.14 3.57 10.68
CA ARG A 355 4.53 2.43 9.99
C ARG A 355 4.20 1.29 10.96
N PHE A 356 5.08 1.01 11.92
CA PHE A 356 4.80 0.04 12.97
C PHE A 356 3.60 0.45 13.82
N ILE A 357 3.55 1.69 14.33
CA ILE A 357 2.42 2.22 15.10
C ILE A 357 1.11 2.16 14.30
N ALA A 358 1.14 2.49 13.01
CA ALA A 358 -0.04 2.44 12.15
C ALA A 358 -0.62 1.02 12.01
N SER A 359 0.20 -0.03 12.20
CA SER A 359 -0.27 -1.43 12.21
C SER A 359 -0.93 -1.83 13.53
N LEU A 360 -0.72 -1.08 14.62
CA LEU A 360 -1.19 -1.46 15.95
C LEU A 360 -2.72 -1.37 16.13
N ILE A 361 -3.49 -0.98 15.12
CA ILE A 361 -4.93 -0.70 15.24
C ILE A 361 -5.83 -1.90 15.58
N HIS A 362 -5.29 -3.11 15.62
CA HIS A 362 -6.06 -4.36 15.80
C HIS A 362 -6.27 -4.78 17.24
N GLU A 363 -5.52 -4.21 18.18
CA GLU A 363 -5.56 -4.53 19.61
C GLU A 363 -6.02 -3.33 20.47
N ASP A 364 -6.62 -3.61 21.64
CA ASP A 364 -7.21 -2.62 22.57
C ASP A 364 -6.41 -2.47 23.88
N SER A 365 -5.13 -2.85 23.89
CA SER A 365 -4.22 -2.72 25.01
C SER A 365 -4.04 -1.26 25.39
N HIS A 366 -4.51 -0.94 26.58
CA HIS A 366 -4.27 0.34 27.23
C HIS A 366 -2.77 0.57 27.46
N LYS A 367 -1.99 -0.50 27.71
CA LYS A 367 -0.54 -0.39 27.94
C LYS A 367 0.18 0.12 26.69
N ILE A 368 -0.17 -0.43 25.52
CA ILE A 368 0.35 0.04 24.24
C ILE A 368 -0.20 1.44 23.93
N GLY A 369 -1.47 1.71 24.25
CA GLY A 369 -2.08 3.03 24.14
C GLY A 369 -1.29 4.14 24.85
N GLU A 370 -0.89 3.91 26.11
CA GLU A 370 -0.09 4.90 26.86
C GLU A 370 1.29 5.13 26.24
N ALA A 371 1.96 4.06 25.76
CA ALA A 371 3.24 4.20 25.07
C ALA A 371 3.12 5.03 23.78
N VAL A 372 2.09 4.76 22.97
CA VAL A 372 1.81 5.51 21.74
C VAL A 372 1.42 6.95 22.04
N ARG A 373 0.64 7.20 23.10
CA ARG A 373 0.30 8.55 23.57
C ARG A 373 1.54 9.33 23.98
N ALA A 374 2.49 8.72 24.69
CA ALA A 374 3.74 9.38 25.06
C ALA A 374 4.54 9.81 23.81
N ILE A 375 4.67 8.91 22.83
CA ILE A 375 5.34 9.21 21.55
C ILE A 375 4.63 10.36 20.82
N PHE A 376 3.30 10.37 20.79
CA PHE A 376 2.52 11.45 20.19
C PHE A 376 2.81 12.80 20.85
N LEU A 377 2.83 12.87 22.19
CA LEU A 377 3.05 14.12 22.91
C LEU A 377 4.46 14.68 22.67
N GLU A 378 5.46 13.82 22.49
CA GLU A 378 6.83 14.22 22.16
C GLU A 378 7.01 14.62 20.69
N ASN A 379 6.16 14.12 19.79
CA ASN A 379 6.31 14.23 18.34
C ASN A 379 5.04 14.74 17.65
N SER A 380 4.27 15.62 18.30
CA SER A 380 2.94 16.04 17.81
C SER A 380 2.97 16.79 16.48
N ASP A 381 4.14 17.30 16.09
CA ASP A 381 4.36 18.05 14.85
C ASP A 381 5.05 17.23 13.75
N ASP A 382 5.37 15.96 14.03
CA ASP A 382 5.98 15.08 13.03
C ASP A 382 4.90 14.56 12.04
N PRO A 383 5.07 14.78 10.72
CA PRO A 383 4.06 14.45 9.71
C PRO A 383 3.84 12.95 9.50
N SER A 384 4.74 12.10 9.99
CA SER A 384 4.59 10.64 9.92
C SER A 384 4.07 10.06 11.24
N LEU A 385 4.70 10.43 12.35
CA LEU A 385 4.39 9.87 13.67
C LEU A 385 3.03 10.35 14.21
N ALA A 386 2.71 11.63 14.07
CA ALA A 386 1.50 12.17 14.68
C ALA A 386 0.21 11.53 14.09
N PRO A 387 0.04 11.42 12.76
CA PRO A 387 -1.09 10.68 12.19
C PRO A 387 -1.12 9.20 12.62
N ALA A 388 0.02 8.50 12.56
CA ALA A 388 0.10 7.10 12.95
C ALA A 388 -0.35 6.87 14.40
N CYS A 389 0.12 7.70 15.33
CA CYS A 389 -0.27 7.63 16.74
C CYS A 389 -1.77 7.88 16.92
N LEU A 390 -2.32 8.94 16.32
CA LEU A 390 -3.74 9.24 16.44
C LEU A 390 -4.63 8.14 15.85
N ARG A 391 -4.21 7.52 14.75
CA ARG A 391 -4.91 6.38 14.15
C ARG A 391 -4.95 5.17 15.09
N CYS A 392 -3.82 4.88 15.73
CA CYS A 392 -3.72 3.82 16.75
C CYS A 392 -4.61 4.10 17.96
N LEU A 393 -4.63 5.35 18.43
CA LEU A 393 -5.40 5.79 19.61
C LEU A 393 -6.91 5.96 19.33
N ALA A 394 -7.31 6.08 18.07
CA ALA A 394 -8.67 6.43 17.64
C ALA A 394 -9.78 5.56 18.26
N ASN A 395 -9.46 4.31 18.60
CA ASN A 395 -10.43 3.32 19.10
C ASN A 395 -10.02 2.70 20.46
N ARG A 396 -9.21 3.42 21.26
CA ARG A 396 -8.63 2.90 22.53
C ARG A 396 -9.01 3.69 23.80
N GLY A 397 -10.08 4.48 23.77
CA GLY A 397 -10.50 5.25 24.96
C GLY A 397 -9.69 6.53 25.20
N TYR A 398 -9.17 7.14 24.14
CA TYR A 398 -8.42 8.40 24.20
C TYR A 398 -9.24 9.57 23.63
N GLU A 399 -10.56 9.57 23.84
CA GLU A 399 -11.49 10.53 23.23
C GLU A 399 -11.09 11.98 23.50
N ASP A 400 -10.68 12.31 24.73
CA ASP A 400 -10.30 13.67 25.12
C ASP A 400 -9.11 14.20 24.31
N LEU A 401 -8.11 13.35 24.06
CA LEU A 401 -6.95 13.70 23.23
C LEU A 401 -7.36 13.95 21.78
N LEU A 402 -8.22 13.09 21.23
CA LEU A 402 -8.71 13.21 19.86
C LEU A 402 -9.55 14.48 19.70
N LEU A 403 -10.40 14.79 20.66
CA LEU A 403 -11.22 16.01 20.70
C LEU A 403 -10.36 17.27 20.82
N ASP A 404 -9.32 17.26 21.66
CA ASP A 404 -8.34 18.36 21.72
C ASP A 404 -7.70 18.59 20.34
N GLN A 405 -7.26 17.52 19.65
CA GLN A 405 -6.67 17.68 18.31
C GLN A 405 -7.66 18.19 17.27
N LEU A 406 -8.91 17.72 17.27
CA LEU A 406 -9.95 18.22 16.36
C LEU A 406 -10.30 19.69 16.66
N SER A 407 -10.25 20.12 17.92
CA SER A 407 -10.55 21.51 18.30
C SER A 407 -9.52 22.53 17.77
N ARG A 408 -8.31 22.06 17.40
CA ARG A 408 -7.24 22.89 16.82
C ARG A 408 -7.36 23.06 15.31
N ILE A 409 -8.27 22.33 14.67
CA ILE A 409 -8.52 22.42 13.24
C ILE A 409 -9.50 23.56 13.00
N ASP A 410 -9.09 24.54 12.20
CA ASP A 410 -9.98 25.59 11.69
C ASP A 410 -10.67 25.10 10.41
N PRO A 411 -11.99 24.84 10.42
CA PRO A 411 -12.71 24.42 9.21
C PRO A 411 -12.73 25.50 8.12
N ALA A 412 -12.50 26.78 8.46
CA ALA A 412 -12.47 27.88 7.50
C ALA A 412 -11.14 28.01 6.75
N GLU A 413 -10.10 27.28 7.18
CA GLU A 413 -8.81 27.21 6.49
C GLU A 413 -9.01 26.74 5.05
N ARG A 414 -8.39 27.44 4.11
CA ARG A 414 -8.48 27.11 2.67
C ARG A 414 -7.25 26.39 2.16
N GLU A 415 -6.11 26.61 2.80
CA GLU A 415 -4.85 25.95 2.43
C GLU A 415 -4.66 24.67 3.24
N ALA A 416 -4.58 23.53 2.55
CA ALA A 416 -4.37 22.26 3.21
C ALA A 416 -2.98 22.19 3.84
N LYS A 417 -2.92 21.91 5.14
CA LYS A 417 -1.67 21.62 5.83
C LYS A 417 -1.52 20.09 5.91
N PRO A 418 -0.50 19.48 5.26
CA PRO A 418 -0.38 18.03 5.20
C PRO A 418 -0.46 17.32 6.56
N LEU A 419 0.17 17.91 7.59
CA LEU A 419 0.10 17.40 8.96
C LEU A 419 -1.34 17.40 9.51
N VAL A 420 -2.10 18.48 9.29
CA VAL A 420 -3.49 18.59 9.76
C VAL A 420 -4.39 17.60 9.03
N THR A 421 -4.23 17.48 7.71
CA THR A 421 -4.95 16.51 6.89
C THR A 421 -4.71 15.08 7.38
N GLY A 422 -3.45 14.70 7.63
CA GLY A 422 -3.10 13.37 8.14
C GLY A 422 -3.66 13.10 9.54
N LYS A 423 -3.63 14.09 10.46
CA LYS A 423 -4.24 13.97 11.79
C LYS A 423 -5.75 13.78 11.68
N LEU A 424 -6.43 14.57 10.86
CA LEU A 424 -7.88 14.48 10.65
C LEU A 424 -8.30 13.13 10.07
N GLU A 425 -7.57 12.64 9.05
CA GLU A 425 -7.78 11.33 8.43
C GLU A 425 -7.68 10.20 9.45
N SER A 426 -6.68 10.29 10.32
CA SER A 426 -6.42 9.32 11.36
C SER A 426 -7.52 9.31 12.44
N ILE A 427 -7.91 10.49 12.94
CA ILE A 427 -8.95 10.64 13.96
C ILE A 427 -10.33 10.24 13.39
N ALA A 428 -10.59 10.48 12.11
CA ALA A 428 -11.84 10.11 11.45
C ALA A 428 -12.13 8.61 11.54
N THR A 429 -11.13 7.75 11.78
CA THR A 429 -11.35 6.31 11.99
C THR A 429 -11.91 5.94 13.37
N SER A 430 -12.08 6.92 14.28
CA SER A 430 -12.63 6.71 15.62
C SER A 430 -14.10 6.31 15.59
N ARG A 431 -14.50 5.37 16.45
CA ARG A 431 -15.90 4.97 16.68
C ARG A 431 -16.56 5.74 17.83
N ALA A 432 -15.82 6.57 18.56
CA ALA A 432 -16.38 7.32 19.68
C ALA A 432 -17.38 8.37 19.18
N THR A 433 -18.61 8.34 19.69
CA THR A 433 -19.71 9.20 19.22
C THR A 433 -19.38 10.69 19.29
N ALA A 434 -18.71 11.14 20.36
CA ALA A 434 -18.31 12.53 20.52
C ALA A 434 -17.28 12.96 19.46
N VAL A 435 -16.30 12.09 19.19
CA VAL A 435 -15.28 12.32 18.15
C VAL A 435 -15.93 12.36 16.77
N ARG A 436 -16.82 11.41 16.45
CA ARG A 436 -17.59 11.39 15.19
C ARG A 436 -18.41 12.66 15.00
N THR A 437 -19.14 13.09 16.03
CA THR A 437 -19.93 14.33 15.99
C THR A 437 -19.05 15.53 15.64
N LYS A 438 -17.82 15.59 16.19
CA LYS A 438 -16.90 16.69 15.89
C LYS A 438 -16.27 16.59 14.49
N VAL A 439 -16.00 15.38 14.00
CA VAL A 439 -15.55 15.16 12.61
C VAL A 439 -16.64 15.57 11.63
N ASP A 440 -17.90 15.25 11.90
CA ASP A 440 -19.05 15.62 11.06
C ASP A 440 -19.29 17.14 11.05
N ASP A 441 -19.07 17.80 12.20
CA ASP A 441 -19.06 19.27 12.31
C ASP A 441 -17.97 19.89 11.42
N ILE A 442 -16.74 19.37 11.46
CA ILE A 442 -15.66 19.82 10.58
C ILE A 442 -16.03 19.58 9.12
N MET A 443 -16.48 18.37 8.75
CA MET A 443 -16.89 18.02 7.38
C MET A 443 -17.94 18.99 6.82
N THR A 444 -18.95 19.34 7.62
CA THR A 444 -20.08 20.18 7.18
C THR A 444 -19.72 21.67 7.02
N HIS A 445 -18.69 22.12 7.74
CA HIS A 445 -18.25 23.51 7.78
C HIS A 445 -16.90 23.75 7.08
N CYS A 446 -16.26 22.70 6.57
CA CYS A 446 -14.97 22.80 5.94
C CYS A 446 -15.02 23.64 4.65
N ALA A 447 -14.02 24.51 4.45
CA ALA A 447 -13.77 25.27 3.24
C ALA A 447 -12.64 24.66 2.36
N ASN A 448 -12.02 23.58 2.81
CA ASN A 448 -10.91 22.90 2.16
C ASN A 448 -11.28 21.47 1.71
N GLU A 449 -10.97 21.13 0.46
CA GLU A 449 -11.26 19.81 -0.12
C GLU A 449 -10.50 18.68 0.58
N ASP A 450 -9.22 18.86 0.89
CA ASP A 450 -8.39 17.81 1.50
C ASP A 450 -8.88 17.47 2.92
N TYR A 451 -9.23 18.48 3.71
CA TYR A 451 -9.82 18.29 5.03
C TYR A 451 -11.18 17.58 4.93
N PHE A 452 -12.01 17.95 3.96
CA PHE A 452 -13.27 17.23 3.71
C PHE A 452 -12.99 15.75 3.39
N MET A 453 -12.07 15.46 2.46
CA MET A 453 -11.73 14.09 2.08
C MET A 453 -11.15 13.30 3.25
N ALA A 454 -10.37 13.93 4.12
CA ALA A 454 -9.82 13.34 5.34
C ALA A 454 -10.91 12.96 6.36
N THR A 455 -12.11 13.52 6.33
CA THR A 455 -13.20 13.11 7.25
C THR A 455 -13.88 11.79 6.86
N LEU A 456 -13.71 11.33 5.62
CA LEU A 456 -14.46 10.21 5.03
C LEU A 456 -14.08 8.79 5.47
N PRO A 457 -12.85 8.45 5.94
CA PRO A 457 -12.47 7.06 6.24
C PRO A 457 -13.37 6.35 7.27
N GLY A 458 -13.96 7.08 8.21
CA GLY A 458 -14.90 6.54 9.20
C GLY A 458 -16.38 6.69 8.86
N GLU A 459 -16.72 7.29 7.72
CA GLU A 459 -18.10 7.46 7.28
C GLU A 459 -18.63 6.22 6.56
N ILE A 460 -19.57 5.51 7.19
CA ILE A 460 -20.20 4.31 6.63
C ILE A 460 -21.68 4.53 6.30
N GLU A 461 -22.36 5.48 6.96
CA GLU A 461 -23.83 5.55 6.93
C GLU A 461 -24.41 6.92 6.55
N GLN A 462 -23.65 8.03 6.56
CA GLN A 462 -24.19 9.37 6.32
C GLN A 462 -24.17 9.81 4.85
N GLY A 463 -24.58 8.93 3.94
CA GLY A 463 -24.49 9.19 2.49
C GLY A 463 -25.08 10.54 2.07
N ARG A 464 -26.25 10.92 2.60
CA ARG A 464 -26.89 12.17 2.22
C ARG A 464 -26.17 13.42 2.75
N THR A 465 -25.75 13.43 4.01
CA THR A 465 -25.02 14.55 4.62
C THR A 465 -23.69 14.79 3.91
N VAL A 466 -22.95 13.70 3.63
CA VAL A 466 -21.68 13.74 2.89
C VAL A 466 -21.89 14.35 1.50
N PHE A 467 -22.92 13.91 0.78
CA PHE A 467 -23.27 14.46 -0.54
C PHE A 467 -23.58 15.96 -0.48
N GLU A 468 -24.43 16.38 0.46
CA GLU A 468 -24.84 17.78 0.60
C GLU A 468 -23.66 18.69 0.99
N ALA A 469 -22.81 18.23 1.90
CA ALA A 469 -21.59 18.95 2.29
C ALA A 469 -20.59 19.05 1.12
N ALA A 470 -20.40 17.98 0.35
CA ALA A 470 -19.53 18.00 -0.83
C ALA A 470 -20.05 18.97 -1.91
N VAL A 471 -21.35 18.96 -2.21
CA VAL A 471 -21.96 19.89 -3.18
C VAL A 471 -21.87 21.34 -2.69
N LYS A 472 -22.10 21.58 -1.40
CA LYS A 472 -21.92 22.89 -0.78
C LYS A 472 -20.47 23.37 -0.94
N LEU A 473 -19.49 22.54 -0.57
CA LEU A 473 -18.07 22.88 -0.71
C LEU A 473 -17.69 23.17 -2.17
N LEU A 474 -18.09 22.30 -3.12
CA LEU A 474 -17.91 22.52 -4.56
C LEU A 474 -18.45 23.87 -5.03
N SER A 475 -19.60 24.32 -4.51
CA SER A 475 -20.20 25.61 -4.89
C SER A 475 -19.41 26.84 -4.38
N THR A 476 -18.55 26.66 -3.38
CA THR A 476 -17.71 27.74 -2.83
C THR A 476 -16.34 27.87 -3.49
N LEU A 477 -15.94 26.87 -4.30
CA LEU A 477 -14.66 26.88 -5.01
C LEU A 477 -14.65 27.94 -6.11
N HIS A 478 -13.48 28.57 -6.29
CA HIS A 478 -13.27 29.53 -7.36
C HIS A 478 -13.49 28.87 -8.74
N ASP A 479 -13.89 29.65 -9.75
CA ASP A 479 -14.08 29.11 -11.09
C ASP A 479 -12.76 28.72 -11.77
N ASP A 480 -11.66 29.34 -11.35
CA ASP A 480 -10.31 29.15 -11.90
C ASP A 480 -9.41 28.43 -10.89
N THR A 481 -9.83 27.26 -10.41
CA THR A 481 -9.01 26.38 -9.56
C THR A 481 -9.05 24.93 -10.07
N ASP A 482 -7.99 24.18 -9.78
CA ASP A 482 -7.93 22.73 -9.97
C ASP A 482 -8.63 21.96 -8.83
N ASP A 483 -8.98 22.64 -7.73
CA ASP A 483 -9.71 22.05 -6.60
C ASP A 483 -11.10 21.55 -7.03
N GLY A 484 -11.62 20.60 -6.26
CA GLY A 484 -12.91 19.94 -6.48
C GLY A 484 -12.78 18.65 -7.29
N GLN A 485 -11.61 18.33 -7.83
CA GLN A 485 -11.40 17.09 -8.58
C GLN A 485 -11.69 15.85 -7.72
N TYR A 486 -11.27 15.83 -6.46
CA TYR A 486 -11.48 14.69 -5.56
C TYR A 486 -12.94 14.61 -5.11
N LEU A 487 -13.60 15.74 -4.83
CA LEU A 487 -15.03 15.81 -4.52
C LEU A 487 -15.87 15.28 -5.69
N LEU A 488 -15.57 15.70 -6.92
CA LEU A 488 -16.30 15.26 -8.12
C LEU A 488 -16.12 13.77 -8.38
N ARG A 489 -14.91 13.22 -8.19
CA ARG A 489 -14.66 11.77 -8.28
C ARG A 489 -15.43 11.01 -7.20
N MET A 490 -15.32 11.44 -5.94
CA MET A 490 -16.05 10.87 -4.83
C MET A 490 -17.56 10.86 -5.09
N ILE A 491 -18.12 11.96 -5.63
CA ILE A 491 -19.54 12.05 -5.99
C ILE A 491 -19.90 11.06 -7.11
N GLY A 492 -19.07 10.95 -8.15
CA GLY A 492 -19.28 9.99 -9.24
C GLY A 492 -19.29 8.54 -8.77
N GLU A 493 -18.40 8.21 -7.84
CA GLU A 493 -18.24 6.87 -7.29
C GLU A 493 -19.31 6.51 -6.26
N ARG A 494 -19.66 7.42 -5.34
CA ARG A 494 -20.58 7.15 -4.23
C ARG A 494 -22.04 7.51 -4.53
N PHE A 495 -22.28 8.46 -5.43
CA PHE A 495 -23.61 9.01 -5.74
C PHE A 495 -23.84 9.05 -7.26
N PRO A 496 -23.73 7.92 -7.98
CA PRO A 496 -23.75 7.90 -9.44
C PRO A 496 -25.05 8.44 -10.05
N ASN A 497 -26.16 8.33 -9.33
CA ASN A 497 -27.47 8.81 -9.80
C ASN A 497 -27.56 10.35 -9.74
N GLU A 498 -26.93 10.96 -8.74
CA GLU A 498 -26.91 12.40 -8.52
C GLU A 498 -25.75 13.09 -9.26
N ALA A 499 -24.65 12.37 -9.49
CA ALA A 499 -23.42 12.89 -10.08
C ALA A 499 -23.65 13.65 -11.39
N ARG A 500 -24.55 13.15 -12.25
CA ARG A 500 -24.92 13.81 -13.51
C ARG A 500 -25.36 15.26 -13.31
N ALA A 501 -26.23 15.53 -12.33
CA ALA A 501 -26.74 16.87 -12.07
C ALA A 501 -25.67 17.79 -11.47
N VAL A 502 -24.84 17.25 -10.56
CA VAL A 502 -23.72 17.97 -9.96
C VAL A 502 -22.70 18.37 -11.03
N TYR A 503 -22.34 17.45 -11.92
CA TYR A 503 -21.37 17.69 -12.98
C TYR A 503 -21.82 18.78 -13.96
N LYS A 504 -23.11 18.77 -14.35
CA LYS A 504 -23.69 19.83 -15.18
C LYS A 504 -23.67 21.19 -14.48
N THR A 505 -23.99 21.22 -13.18
CA THR A 505 -23.95 22.44 -12.36
C THR A 505 -22.52 22.97 -12.21
N PHE A 506 -21.54 22.08 -11.98
CA PHE A 506 -20.13 22.47 -11.89
C PHE A 506 -19.63 23.13 -13.19
N LEU A 507 -20.01 22.57 -14.34
CA LEU A 507 -19.65 23.10 -15.66
C LEU A 507 -20.40 24.38 -16.06
N SER A 508 -21.53 24.74 -15.41
CA SER A 508 -22.39 25.83 -15.89
C SER A 508 -21.79 27.23 -15.74
N THR A 509 -20.76 27.40 -14.91
CA THR A 509 -20.02 28.67 -14.83
C THR A 509 -19.18 28.91 -16.08
N GLY A 510 -18.95 27.85 -16.84
CA GLY A 510 -18.30 27.92 -18.13
C GLY A 510 -16.83 28.29 -18.04
N SER A 511 -16.10 28.04 -16.93
CA SER A 511 -14.65 28.23 -16.85
C SER A 511 -13.88 27.15 -17.64
N ALA A 512 -12.77 27.54 -18.28
CA ALA A 512 -11.90 26.59 -18.99
C ALA A 512 -11.24 25.61 -18.01
N LYS A 513 -10.93 26.08 -16.80
CA LYS A 513 -10.31 25.27 -15.75
C LYS A 513 -11.27 24.21 -15.21
N ARG A 514 -12.52 24.58 -14.95
CA ARG A 514 -13.56 23.60 -14.57
C ARG A 514 -13.81 22.56 -15.66
N ALA A 515 -13.77 22.98 -16.93
CA ALA A 515 -13.88 22.05 -18.05
C ALA A 515 -12.69 21.07 -18.09
N GLU A 516 -11.47 21.55 -17.87
CA GLU A 516 -10.28 20.70 -17.74
C GLU A 516 -10.41 19.70 -16.57
N THR A 517 -10.79 20.17 -15.38
CA THR A 517 -11.01 19.35 -14.18
C THR A 517 -12.04 18.26 -14.45
N MET A 518 -13.17 18.58 -15.07
CA MET A 518 -14.20 17.58 -15.41
C MET A 518 -13.69 16.54 -16.41
N CYS A 519 -12.85 16.93 -17.38
CA CYS A 519 -12.20 15.98 -18.28
C CYS A 519 -11.27 15.01 -17.53
N ARG A 520 -10.59 15.45 -16.46
CA ARG A 520 -9.76 14.59 -15.59
C ARG A 520 -10.58 13.66 -14.69
N VAL A 521 -11.76 14.11 -14.25
CA VAL A 521 -12.71 13.31 -13.45
C VAL A 521 -13.29 12.20 -14.30
N LEU A 522 -13.74 12.51 -15.52
CA LEU A 522 -14.40 11.58 -16.44
C LEU A 522 -13.44 10.84 -17.37
N TRP A 523 -12.15 10.84 -17.01
CA TRP A 523 -11.11 10.12 -17.72
C TRP A 523 -11.25 8.59 -17.54
N TYR A 524 -10.54 7.79 -18.34
CA TYR A 524 -10.52 6.32 -18.25
C TYR A 524 -11.88 5.63 -18.48
N GLY A 525 -12.69 6.15 -19.40
CA GLY A 525 -13.88 5.44 -19.87
C GLY A 525 -15.09 5.56 -18.94
N HIS A 526 -15.18 6.62 -18.13
CA HIS A 526 -16.32 6.87 -17.24
C HIS A 526 -17.66 6.89 -18.04
N PRO A 527 -18.73 6.22 -17.57
CA PRO A 527 -19.98 6.08 -18.33
C PRO A 527 -20.66 7.42 -18.68
N LEU A 528 -20.51 8.43 -17.81
CA LEU A 528 -21.03 9.79 -18.04
C LEU A 528 -20.16 10.66 -18.96
N ALA A 529 -18.97 10.21 -19.37
CA ALA A 529 -18.04 11.06 -20.15
C ALA A 529 -18.67 11.55 -21.46
N ARG A 530 -19.38 10.67 -22.18
CA ARG A 530 -20.05 11.04 -23.44
C ARG A 530 -21.11 12.12 -23.22
N GLU A 531 -21.98 11.95 -22.23
CA GLU A 531 -23.08 12.88 -21.97
C GLU A 531 -22.58 14.24 -21.46
N ILE A 532 -21.65 14.23 -20.51
CA ILE A 532 -21.22 15.44 -19.79
C ILE A 532 -20.20 16.24 -20.60
N LEU A 533 -19.29 15.57 -21.32
CA LEU A 533 -18.21 16.25 -22.04
C LEU A 533 -18.55 16.58 -23.49
N ALA A 534 -19.58 15.99 -24.09
CA ALA A 534 -19.95 16.28 -25.49
C ALA A 534 -20.14 17.78 -25.78
N PRO A 535 -20.79 18.59 -24.92
CA PRO A 535 -20.90 20.04 -25.13
C PRO A 535 -19.54 20.77 -25.17
N LEU A 536 -18.52 20.22 -24.53
CA LEU A 536 -17.17 20.81 -24.49
C LEU A 536 -16.38 20.59 -25.78
N LEU A 537 -16.85 19.74 -26.71
CA LEU A 537 -16.21 19.53 -28.01
C LEU A 537 -16.26 20.78 -28.92
N ASP A 538 -17.08 21.77 -28.57
CA ASP A 538 -17.14 23.08 -29.24
C ASP A 538 -16.31 24.17 -28.54
N ASP A 539 -15.75 23.89 -27.36
CA ASP A 539 -15.03 24.87 -26.55
C ASP A 539 -13.58 25.02 -27.02
N ARG A 540 -13.28 26.15 -27.68
CA ARG A 540 -11.98 26.42 -28.30
C ARG A 540 -10.99 27.17 -27.39
N ARG A 541 -11.31 27.37 -26.11
CA ARG A 541 -10.42 28.08 -25.18
C ARG A 541 -9.16 27.26 -24.93
N GLU A 542 -8.03 27.94 -24.88
CA GLU A 542 -6.71 27.35 -24.65
C GLU A 542 -6.52 27.02 -23.16
N LEU A 543 -5.84 25.92 -22.88
CA LEU A 543 -5.45 25.47 -21.55
C LEU A 543 -3.96 25.72 -21.32
N SER A 544 -3.59 26.12 -20.10
CA SER A 544 -2.19 26.31 -19.69
C SER A 544 -1.58 25.04 -19.08
N GLY A 545 -0.25 24.96 -19.03
CA GLY A 545 0.48 23.89 -18.33
C GLY A 545 0.76 22.63 -19.16
N PHE A 546 0.38 22.61 -20.44
CA PHE A 546 0.69 21.53 -21.36
C PHE A 546 1.91 21.86 -22.22
N ALA A 547 2.78 20.89 -22.46
CA ALA A 547 3.94 21.03 -23.34
C ALA A 547 3.53 21.27 -24.81
N ILE A 548 2.36 20.77 -25.19
CA ILE A 548 1.72 20.96 -26.50
C ILE A 548 0.47 21.80 -26.28
N PRO A 549 0.21 22.83 -27.11
CA PRO A 549 -1.03 23.61 -27.01
C PRO A 549 -2.27 22.71 -27.03
N MET A 550 -3.11 22.89 -26.02
CA MET A 550 -4.31 22.09 -25.79
C MET A 550 -5.50 23.01 -25.56
N ARG A 551 -6.60 22.76 -26.25
CA ARG A 551 -7.88 23.44 -25.99
C ARG A 551 -8.79 22.57 -25.12
N VAL A 552 -9.83 23.18 -24.55
CA VAL A 552 -10.87 22.44 -23.82
C VAL A 552 -11.46 21.31 -24.69
N CYS A 553 -11.79 21.58 -25.96
CA CYS A 553 -12.30 20.58 -26.89
C CYS A 553 -11.33 19.42 -27.14
N ASP A 554 -10.01 19.69 -27.15
CA ASP A 554 -9.00 18.63 -27.33
C ASP A 554 -8.95 17.72 -26.11
N ARG A 555 -9.03 18.31 -24.90
CA ARG A 555 -9.04 17.54 -23.64
C ARG A 555 -10.32 16.72 -23.47
N ALA A 556 -11.48 17.30 -23.82
CA ALA A 556 -12.76 16.59 -23.83
C ALA A 556 -12.76 15.44 -24.84
N ALA A 557 -12.23 15.67 -26.05
CA ALA A 557 -12.10 14.64 -27.06
C ALA A 557 -11.22 13.47 -26.60
N GLN A 558 -10.10 13.78 -25.94
CA GLN A 558 -9.21 12.77 -25.37
C GLN A 558 -9.94 11.92 -24.31
N ALA A 559 -10.63 12.54 -23.36
CA ALA A 559 -11.39 11.83 -22.32
C ALA A 559 -12.50 10.96 -22.90
N ILE A 560 -13.31 11.48 -23.84
CA ILE A 560 -14.39 10.72 -24.50
C ILE A 560 -13.82 9.54 -25.29
N SER A 561 -12.67 9.71 -25.97
CA SER A 561 -12.07 8.63 -26.77
C SER A 561 -11.76 7.37 -25.96
N HIS A 562 -11.51 7.49 -24.65
CA HIS A 562 -11.31 6.34 -23.76
C HIS A 562 -12.58 5.50 -23.53
N THR A 563 -13.77 6.02 -23.88
CA THR A 563 -15.03 5.25 -23.81
C THR A 563 -15.29 4.39 -25.06
N SER A 564 -14.50 4.56 -26.12
CA SER A 564 -14.72 3.90 -27.41
C SER A 564 -13.46 3.21 -27.91
N LYS A 565 -13.60 1.99 -28.42
CA LYS A 565 -12.50 1.29 -29.11
C LYS A 565 -12.30 1.79 -30.54
N ASP A 566 -13.35 2.38 -31.13
CA ASP A 566 -13.40 2.72 -32.56
C ASP A 566 -12.85 4.11 -32.86
N ILE A 567 -12.76 4.98 -31.85
CA ILE A 567 -12.40 6.39 -32.02
C ILE A 567 -11.26 6.71 -31.07
N ARG A 568 -10.06 6.90 -31.62
CA ARG A 568 -8.87 7.31 -30.87
C ARG A 568 -8.66 8.82 -30.98
N PHE A 569 -8.06 9.42 -29.97
CA PHE A 569 -7.61 10.80 -30.00
C PHE A 569 -6.19 10.87 -29.43
N ASP A 570 -5.31 11.59 -30.11
CA ASP A 570 -3.92 11.75 -29.71
C ASP A 570 -3.61 13.24 -29.50
N SER A 571 -3.02 13.57 -28.35
CA SER A 571 -2.64 14.94 -28.01
C SER A 571 -1.52 15.48 -28.88
N ASP A 572 -0.78 14.61 -29.58
CA ASP A 572 0.40 15.00 -30.35
C ASP A 572 0.08 15.27 -31.82
N TRP A 573 -1.16 15.03 -32.24
CA TRP A 573 -1.63 15.33 -33.60
C TRP A 573 -1.60 16.82 -33.92
N SER A 574 -1.54 17.13 -35.22
CA SER A 574 -1.69 18.52 -35.70
C SER A 574 -3.06 19.08 -35.32
N ARG A 575 -3.20 20.40 -35.27
CA ARG A 575 -4.47 21.07 -34.92
C ARG A 575 -5.60 20.67 -35.87
N GLU A 576 -5.31 20.55 -37.16
CA GLU A 576 -6.25 20.13 -38.19
C GLU A 576 -6.70 18.68 -38.00
N GLN A 577 -5.77 17.78 -37.63
CA GLN A 577 -6.09 16.38 -37.33
C GLN A 577 -6.96 16.25 -36.07
N LYS A 578 -6.63 17.01 -35.02
CA LYS A 578 -7.46 17.09 -33.80
C LYS A 578 -8.87 17.58 -34.12
N ASP A 579 -8.99 18.65 -34.90
CA ASP A 579 -10.28 19.21 -35.31
C ASP A 579 -11.12 18.22 -36.13
N LEU A 580 -10.50 17.50 -37.08
CA LEU A 580 -11.18 16.45 -37.83
C LEU A 580 -11.70 15.33 -36.91
N GLN A 581 -10.92 14.93 -35.92
CA GLN A 581 -11.32 13.88 -34.99
C GLN A 581 -12.40 14.34 -34.01
N ILE A 582 -12.35 15.60 -33.57
CA ILE A 582 -13.41 16.23 -32.77
C ILE A 582 -14.76 16.15 -33.50
N GLU A 583 -14.80 16.43 -34.80
CA GLU A 583 -16.03 16.32 -35.60
C GLU A 583 -16.57 14.87 -35.67
N ARG A 584 -15.68 13.87 -35.68
CA ARG A 584 -16.10 12.46 -35.58
C ARG A 584 -16.65 12.11 -34.20
N LEU A 585 -16.01 12.61 -33.14
CA LEU A 585 -16.47 12.42 -31.76
C LEU A 585 -17.82 13.08 -31.50
N LYS A 586 -18.10 14.25 -32.09
CA LYS A 586 -19.43 14.88 -32.01
C LYS A 586 -20.52 13.98 -32.58
N LYS A 587 -20.30 13.43 -33.78
CA LYS A 587 -21.24 12.48 -34.41
C LYS A 587 -21.44 11.22 -33.57
N TYR A 588 -20.35 10.70 -33.00
CA TYR A 588 -20.40 9.56 -32.08
C TYR A 588 -21.24 9.86 -30.84
N CYS A 589 -21.09 11.03 -30.23
CA CYS A 589 -21.88 11.45 -29.07
C CYS A 589 -23.36 11.57 -29.41
N GLN A 590 -23.71 12.11 -30.58
CA GLN A 590 -25.10 12.24 -31.05
C GLN A 590 -25.77 10.89 -31.34
N ALA A 591 -25.04 9.94 -31.95
CA ALA A 591 -25.57 8.63 -32.30
C ALA A 591 -25.99 7.80 -31.07
N GLY A 592 -25.30 8.00 -29.94
CA GLY A 592 -25.61 7.30 -28.70
C GLY A 592 -26.85 7.82 -27.97
N VAL A 593 -27.16 9.11 -28.09
CA VAL A 593 -28.36 9.71 -27.47
C VAL A 593 -29.65 9.14 -28.06
N ASN A 594 -29.64 8.69 -29.31
CA ASN A 594 -30.81 8.12 -29.97
C ASN A 594 -31.08 6.64 -29.63
N ARG A 595 -30.21 5.99 -28.84
CA ARG A 595 -30.32 4.56 -28.48
C ARG A 595 -30.73 4.32 -27.02
N GLU A 596 -30.68 5.35 -26.20
CA GLU A 596 -31.17 5.37 -24.81
C GLU A 596 -32.56 6.01 -24.77
#